data_AF-A0A565B7L1-F1
#
_entry.id   AF-A0A565B7L1-F1
#
_cell.length_a   1.000
_cell.length_b   1.000
_cell.length_c   1.000
_cell.angle_alpha   90.00
_cell.angle_beta   90.00
_cell.angle_gamma   90.00
#
_symmetry.space_group_name_H-M   'P 1'
#
loop_
_entity.id
_entity.type
_entity.pdbx_description
1 polymer ?
#
loop_
_entity_poly.entity_id
_entity_poly.type
_entity_poly.pdbx_seq_one_letter_code
_entity_poly.pdbx_strand_id
1 'polypeptide(L)'
;MASIHLSSSSLFIQSRGRRYNSISSVKSLQKRTVLSLSSVLTSQGGGHMIPPEGKSNNGNSAFDFKSYMIRKAESVSAALDVSVPLLKPLTIQEAVRYSLLAGGKRVRPLLCIAACELVGGDEAIAMSAACAVEMIHTSSLIHDDLPCMDNADLRRGKPTNHKVFGEDMAVLAGDALLASAFEHMTMVSSGLVAPERTVRAVIELAKAIGTKGLVAGQVIDLCSAGLNPDDIGLERLEFIHLHKTAALLEAAAVLGVIMGGGTEEEIEKLRKYARCIGLLFQVVDDILDITKSTEELGKTAGTDAMTGKLTYPRLIGLERSREFAEKLSREAMEQLQGFDPDKAVPLVALASYIAGRHN
;
A
#
# COMPACT_ATOMS: atom_id res chain seq x y z
N MET A 1 36.30 14.34 53.34
CA MET A 1 36.16 15.81 53.26
C MET A 1 34.92 16.12 52.41
N ALA A 2 33.90 16.70 53.05
CA ALA A 2 32.66 17.37 52.56
C ALA A 2 31.94 16.78 51.32
N SER A 3 30.77 16.13 51.39
CA SER A 3 29.43 16.55 51.88
C SER A 3 28.90 17.82 51.18
N ILE A 4 27.95 17.66 50.26
CA ILE A 4 27.09 18.74 49.76
C ILE A 4 25.66 18.46 50.22
N HIS A 5 25.19 19.30 51.13
CA HIS A 5 23.84 19.35 51.67
C HIS A 5 22.97 20.29 50.83
N LEU A 6 21.69 19.93 50.69
CA LEU A 6 20.60 20.69 50.07
C LEU A 6 20.31 22.03 50.77
N SER A 7 19.84 23.02 50.01
CA SER A 7 19.02 24.11 50.53
C SER A 7 17.93 24.48 49.52
N SER A 8 16.69 24.28 49.96
CA SER A 8 15.42 24.71 49.37
C SER A 8 15.26 26.23 49.41
N SER A 9 14.67 26.83 48.37
CA SER A 9 13.99 28.12 48.49
C SER A 9 12.83 28.19 47.50
N SER A 10 11.65 28.27 48.09
CA SER A 10 10.32 28.35 47.50
C SER A 10 10.10 29.68 46.80
N LEU A 11 9.50 29.67 45.61
CA LEU A 11 8.74 30.82 45.10
C LEU A 11 7.36 30.37 44.66
N PHE A 12 6.41 30.68 45.54
CA PHE A 12 4.98 30.72 45.29
C PHE A 12 4.68 31.77 44.20
N ILE A 13 4.01 31.36 43.13
CA ILE A 13 3.09 32.25 42.40
C ILE A 13 1.77 31.51 42.26
N GLN A 14 0.80 31.95 43.07
CA GLN A 14 -0.62 31.64 42.89
C GLN A 14 -1.14 32.34 41.63
N SER A 15 -1.74 31.61 40.70
CA SER A 15 -2.74 32.17 39.80
C SER A 15 -3.99 31.28 39.73
N ARG A 16 -5.01 31.82 40.40
CA ARG A 16 -6.46 31.69 40.23
C ARG A 16 -7.00 30.55 39.34
N GLY A 17 -7.80 29.70 39.99
CA GLY A 17 -8.48 28.58 39.37
C GLY A 17 -9.46 28.91 38.26
N ARG A 18 -9.57 27.94 37.35
CA ARG A 18 -10.80 27.62 36.61
C ARG A 18 -11.03 26.12 36.75
N ARG A 19 -12.19 25.76 37.28
CA ARG A 19 -12.71 24.39 37.30
C ARG A 19 -12.83 23.91 35.85
N TYR A 20 -12.08 22.88 35.47
CA TYR A 20 -12.41 22.10 34.27
C TYR A 20 -13.46 21.07 34.65
N ASN A 21 -14.67 21.28 34.17
CA ASN A 21 -15.72 20.27 34.15
C ASN A 21 -15.22 19.07 33.35
N SER A 22 -15.44 17.88 33.92
CA SER A 22 -15.21 16.59 33.28
C SER A 22 -15.96 16.52 31.95
N ILE A 23 -15.23 16.41 30.83
CA ILE A 23 -15.83 16.09 29.54
C ILE A 23 -15.98 14.57 29.47
N SER A 24 -17.15 14.11 29.90
CA SER A 24 -17.76 12.89 29.43
C SER A 24 -17.99 12.98 27.91
N SER A 25 -17.09 12.45 27.09
CA SER A 25 -17.37 12.32 25.64
C SER A 25 -16.65 11.19 24.88
N VAL A 26 -15.65 10.50 25.46
CA VAL A 26 -14.95 9.42 24.72
C VAL A 26 -15.89 8.23 24.41
N LYS A 27 -16.87 7.94 25.27
CA LYS A 27 -17.89 6.90 25.01
C LYS A 27 -18.93 7.30 23.96
N SER A 28 -19.10 8.59 23.65
CA SER A 28 -20.10 9.06 22.69
C SER A 28 -19.60 8.96 21.23
N LEU A 29 -18.28 9.06 21.03
CA LEU A 29 -17.63 8.87 19.74
C LEU A 29 -17.59 7.40 19.33
N GLN A 30 -17.31 6.48 20.27
CA GLN A 30 -17.31 5.03 19.98
C GLN A 30 -18.68 4.48 19.55
N LYS A 31 -19.79 5.03 20.09
CA LYS A 31 -21.14 4.56 19.71
C LYS A 31 -21.57 5.02 18.31
N ARG A 32 -21.05 6.13 17.78
CA ARG A 32 -21.45 6.62 16.45
C ARG A 32 -20.78 5.88 15.30
N THR A 33 -19.56 5.39 15.49
CA THR A 33 -18.82 4.69 14.41
C THR A 33 -19.32 3.27 14.18
N VAL A 34 -19.80 2.58 15.23
CA VAL A 34 -20.24 1.17 15.15
C VAL A 34 -21.63 0.99 14.52
N LEU A 35 -22.44 2.06 14.42
CA LEU A 35 -23.86 1.98 14.03
C LEU A 35 -24.16 2.29 12.55
N SER A 36 -23.17 2.60 11.70
CA SER A 36 -23.44 3.00 10.30
C SER A 36 -23.08 1.98 9.20
N LEU A 37 -22.45 0.85 9.54
CA LEU A 37 -22.09 -0.18 8.55
C LEU A 37 -23.12 -1.32 8.44
N SER A 38 -24.05 -1.44 9.39
CA SER A 38 -24.99 -2.57 9.49
C SER A 38 -26.42 -2.29 8.99
N SER A 39 -26.73 -1.06 8.55
CA SER A 39 -28.11 -0.67 8.22
C SER A 39 -28.41 -0.36 6.74
N VAL A 40 -27.48 -0.61 5.81
CA VAL A 40 -27.69 -0.33 4.37
C VAL A 40 -28.22 -1.54 3.58
N LEU A 41 -28.37 -2.71 4.22
CA LEU A 41 -28.91 -3.92 3.58
C LEU A 41 -30.28 -4.29 4.15
N THR A 42 -31.32 -3.52 3.86
CA THR A 42 -32.71 -4.01 3.84
C THR A 42 -33.69 -2.95 3.34
N SER A 43 -34.10 -3.03 2.08
CA SER A 43 -35.52 -2.83 1.72
C SER A 43 -35.80 -3.43 0.34
N GLN A 44 -36.89 -4.20 0.28
CA GLN A 44 -37.38 -4.91 -0.89
C GLN A 44 -38.12 -3.97 -1.85
N GLY A 45 -38.08 -4.31 -3.14
CA GLY A 45 -39.06 -3.87 -4.14
C GLY A 45 -39.26 -4.99 -5.16
N GLY A 46 -40.42 -5.64 -5.12
CA GLY A 46 -40.78 -6.75 -6.00
C GLY A 46 -41.25 -6.31 -7.39
N GLY A 47 -40.98 -7.17 -8.37
CA GLY A 47 -41.52 -7.12 -9.73
C GLY A 47 -41.28 -8.48 -10.42
N HIS A 48 -42.33 -9.07 -10.97
CA HIS A 48 -42.45 -10.49 -11.33
C HIS A 48 -42.14 -10.75 -12.82
N MET A 49 -41.34 -11.79 -13.08
CA MET A 49 -41.28 -12.77 -14.20
C MET A 49 -41.16 -12.34 -15.69
N ILE A 50 -40.17 -12.92 -16.40
CA ILE A 50 -40.28 -14.03 -17.39
C ILE A 50 -38.84 -14.60 -17.64
N PRO A 51 -38.60 -15.93 -17.66
CA PRO A 51 -37.28 -16.50 -17.87
C PRO A 51 -37.03 -16.92 -19.33
N PRO A 52 -35.81 -16.81 -19.87
CA PRO A 52 -35.40 -17.62 -21.00
C PRO A 52 -34.53 -18.80 -20.54
N GLU A 53 -34.85 -19.93 -21.15
CA GLU A 53 -34.35 -21.28 -21.03
C GLU A 53 -32.83 -21.45 -20.94
N GLY A 54 -32.42 -22.32 -20.01
CA GLY A 54 -31.54 -23.46 -20.28
C GLY A 54 -30.20 -23.18 -20.95
N LYS A 55 -29.16 -22.89 -20.15
CA LYS A 55 -27.80 -23.36 -20.45
C LYS A 55 -27.18 -24.04 -19.24
N SER A 56 -26.70 -25.24 -19.53
CA SER A 56 -26.04 -26.23 -18.68
C SER A 56 -25.19 -25.65 -17.55
N ASN A 57 -25.51 -26.06 -16.33
CA ASN A 57 -24.66 -26.00 -15.17
C ASN A 57 -23.47 -26.94 -15.40
N ASN A 58 -22.31 -26.39 -15.80
CA ASN A 58 -21.06 -27.14 -15.90
C ASN A 58 -20.15 -26.68 -14.75
N GLY A 59 -19.94 -27.58 -13.80
CA GLY A 59 -19.15 -27.34 -12.61
C GLY A 59 -17.68 -27.15 -12.94
N ASN A 60 -17.19 -25.92 -12.79
CA ASN A 60 -15.94 -25.55 -12.11
C ASN A 60 -15.89 -24.02 -12.12
N SER A 61 -16.36 -23.36 -11.07
CA SER A 61 -16.32 -21.89 -10.99
C SER A 61 -14.86 -21.46 -10.82
N ALA A 62 -14.14 -21.29 -11.93
CA ALA A 62 -12.80 -20.69 -11.93
C ALA A 62 -12.85 -19.37 -11.15
N PHE A 63 -11.93 -19.19 -10.20
CA PHE A 63 -11.88 -17.99 -9.38
C PHE A 63 -11.73 -16.74 -10.24
N ASP A 64 -12.74 -15.88 -10.24
CA ASP A 64 -12.74 -14.63 -10.99
C ASP A 64 -11.91 -13.57 -10.26
N PHE A 65 -10.61 -13.57 -10.56
CA PHE A 65 -9.65 -12.64 -9.97
C PHE A 65 -9.97 -11.18 -10.30
N LYS A 66 -10.48 -10.88 -11.50
CA LYS A 66 -10.79 -9.50 -11.89
C LYS A 66 -11.93 -8.94 -11.05
N SER A 67 -13.01 -9.70 -10.89
CA SER A 67 -14.11 -9.32 -10.01
C SER A 67 -13.67 -9.25 -8.55
N TYR A 68 -12.78 -10.14 -8.11
CA TYR A 68 -12.18 -10.05 -6.77
C TYR A 68 -11.40 -8.73 -6.58
N MET A 69 -10.53 -8.35 -7.53
CA MET A 69 -9.79 -7.09 -7.46
C MET A 69 -10.70 -5.87 -7.39
N ILE A 70 -11.75 -5.84 -8.22
CA ILE A 70 -12.71 -4.72 -8.26
C ILE A 70 -13.40 -4.58 -6.90
N ARG A 71 -13.96 -5.66 -6.35
CA ARG A 71 -14.64 -5.62 -5.04
C ARG A 71 -13.72 -5.14 -3.91
N LYS A 72 -12.48 -5.66 -3.86
CA LYS A 72 -11.51 -5.25 -2.84
C LYS A 72 -11.10 -3.78 -3.03
N ALA A 73 -10.92 -3.32 -4.27
CA ALA A 73 -10.60 -1.92 -4.57
C ALA A 73 -11.75 -0.96 -4.18
N GLU A 74 -13.01 -1.36 -4.39
CA GLU A 74 -14.20 -0.60 -3.97
C GLU A 74 -14.27 -0.49 -2.45
N SER A 75 -14.13 -1.62 -1.74
CA SER A 75 -14.13 -1.67 -0.27
C SER A 75 -13.03 -0.77 0.33
N VAL A 76 -11.80 -0.89 -0.19
CA VAL A 76 -10.68 -0.04 0.24
C VAL A 76 -10.92 1.43 -0.10
N SER A 77 -11.49 1.75 -1.26
CA SER A 77 -11.76 3.14 -1.63
C SER A 77 -12.81 3.77 -0.72
N ALA A 78 -13.85 3.02 -0.34
CA ALA A 78 -14.84 3.48 0.64
C ALA A 78 -14.21 3.69 2.02
N ALA A 79 -13.35 2.77 2.48
CA ALA A 79 -12.65 2.91 3.76
C ALA A 79 -11.68 4.11 3.76
N LEU A 80 -10.95 4.33 2.67
CA LEU A 80 -10.07 5.49 2.50
C LEU A 80 -10.86 6.81 2.51
N ASP A 81 -12.01 6.86 1.81
CA ASP A 81 -12.83 8.08 1.79
C ASP A 81 -13.28 8.51 3.20
N VAL A 82 -13.68 7.54 4.03
CA VAL A 82 -14.03 7.77 5.44
C VAL A 82 -12.82 8.14 6.29
N SER A 83 -11.63 7.64 5.96
CA SER A 83 -10.41 7.83 6.77
C SER A 83 -9.82 9.25 6.70
N VAL A 84 -10.15 10.03 5.68
CA VAL A 84 -9.62 11.39 5.46
C VAL A 84 -10.77 12.40 5.29
N PRO A 85 -11.52 12.73 6.36
CA PRO A 85 -12.67 13.63 6.27
C PRO A 85 -12.26 15.07 5.95
N LEU A 86 -13.11 15.81 5.22
CA LEU A 86 -12.93 17.23 4.94
C LEU A 86 -13.13 18.08 6.20
N LEU A 87 -12.06 18.27 6.96
CA LEU A 87 -11.99 19.10 8.16
C LEU A 87 -11.09 20.32 7.92
N LYS A 88 -11.20 21.36 8.77
CA LYS A 88 -10.32 22.53 8.68
C LYS A 88 -8.88 22.15 9.14
N PRO A 89 -7.83 22.70 8.51
CA PRO A 89 -7.87 23.57 7.33
C PRO A 89 -8.21 22.77 6.04
N LEU A 90 -9.15 23.27 5.24
CA LEU A 90 -9.69 22.53 4.10
C LEU A 90 -8.65 22.27 3.01
N THR A 91 -7.74 23.23 2.77
CA THR A 91 -6.76 23.17 1.68
C THR A 91 -5.86 21.93 1.76
N ILE A 92 -5.37 21.57 2.95
CA ILE A 92 -4.56 20.35 3.10
C ILE A 92 -5.40 19.08 2.95
N GLN A 93 -6.64 19.08 3.43
CA GLN A 93 -7.54 17.93 3.30
C GLN A 93 -7.94 17.69 1.84
N GLU A 94 -8.17 18.75 1.07
CA GLU A 94 -8.42 18.68 -0.37
C GLU A 94 -7.20 18.12 -1.10
N ALA A 95 -5.99 18.60 -0.79
CA ALA A 95 -4.75 18.11 -1.40
C ALA A 95 -4.49 16.62 -1.09
N VAL A 96 -4.69 16.20 0.17
CA VAL A 96 -4.56 14.80 0.59
C VAL A 96 -5.57 13.90 -0.13
N ARG A 97 -6.86 14.29 -0.09
CA ARG A 97 -7.94 13.52 -0.70
C ARG A 97 -7.81 13.45 -2.22
N TYR A 98 -7.35 14.52 -2.86
CA TYR A 98 -7.17 14.59 -4.31
C TYR A 98 -6.31 13.44 -4.81
N SER A 99 -5.13 13.22 -4.21
CA SER A 99 -4.22 12.15 -4.61
C SER A 99 -4.67 10.77 -4.13
N LEU A 100 -5.14 10.66 -2.88
CA LEU A 100 -5.51 9.38 -2.27
C LEU A 100 -6.73 8.74 -2.95
N LEU A 101 -7.72 9.57 -3.31
CA LEU A 101 -8.99 9.15 -3.90
C LEU A 101 -9.00 9.24 -5.43
N ALA A 102 -7.89 9.57 -6.08
CA ALA A 102 -7.75 9.56 -7.54
C ALA A 102 -7.89 8.18 -8.20
N GLY A 103 -8.20 7.13 -7.42
CA GLY A 103 -8.30 5.75 -7.89
C GLY A 103 -6.94 5.02 -7.88
N GLY A 104 -6.84 3.92 -8.62
CA GLY A 104 -5.64 3.08 -8.68
C GLY A 104 -6.01 1.59 -8.63
N LYS A 105 -5.05 0.71 -8.98
CA LYS A 105 -5.27 -0.75 -8.98
C LYS A 105 -5.46 -1.34 -7.57
N ARG A 106 -5.09 -0.58 -6.51
CA ARG A 106 -5.16 -0.97 -5.08
C ARG A 106 -4.51 -2.34 -4.78
N VAL A 107 -3.43 -2.67 -5.48
CA VAL A 107 -2.72 -3.96 -5.35
C VAL A 107 -2.19 -4.19 -3.94
N ARG A 108 -1.61 -3.15 -3.31
CA ARG A 108 -1.03 -3.25 -1.95
C ARG A 108 -2.12 -3.49 -0.88
N PRO A 109 -3.23 -2.71 -0.84
CA PRO A 109 -4.36 -3.03 0.01
C PRO A 109 -4.92 -4.44 -0.19
N LEU A 110 -5.09 -4.86 -1.45
CA LEU A 110 -5.59 -6.19 -1.78
C LEU A 110 -4.67 -7.28 -1.25
N LEU A 111 -3.34 -7.12 -1.41
CA LEU A 111 -2.34 -8.05 -0.90
C LEU A 111 -2.40 -8.15 0.64
N CYS A 112 -2.57 -7.01 1.33
CA CYS A 112 -2.73 -6.99 2.78
C CYS A 112 -3.98 -7.76 3.25
N ILE A 113 -5.12 -7.52 2.59
CA ILE A 113 -6.38 -8.21 2.91
C ILE A 113 -6.27 -9.71 2.62
N ALA A 114 -5.76 -10.09 1.44
CA ALA A 114 -5.61 -11.49 1.05
C ALA A 114 -4.66 -12.26 2.00
N ALA A 115 -3.57 -11.63 2.45
CA ALA A 115 -2.64 -12.24 3.40
C ALA A 115 -3.25 -12.41 4.81
N CYS A 116 -4.13 -11.50 5.23
CA CYS A 116 -4.89 -11.64 6.47
C CYS A 116 -5.89 -12.80 6.40
N GLU A 117 -6.67 -12.87 5.31
CA GLU A 117 -7.65 -13.94 5.07
C GLU A 117 -6.99 -15.32 4.97
N LEU A 118 -5.79 -15.38 4.38
CA LEU A 118 -4.99 -16.60 4.25
C LEU A 118 -4.74 -17.28 5.60
N VAL A 119 -4.37 -16.49 6.62
CA VAL A 119 -4.06 -16.99 7.97
C VAL A 119 -5.28 -17.04 8.91
N GLY A 120 -6.48 -16.86 8.36
CA GLY A 120 -7.74 -17.01 9.08
C GLY A 120 -8.30 -15.73 9.71
N GLY A 121 -7.69 -14.58 9.47
CA GLY A 121 -8.30 -13.28 9.76
C GLY A 121 -9.42 -12.94 8.77
N ASP A 122 -10.07 -11.80 8.98
CA ASP A 122 -11.08 -11.26 8.08
C ASP A 122 -10.63 -9.93 7.45
N GLU A 123 -11.37 -9.49 6.44
CA GLU A 123 -11.12 -8.22 5.75
C GLU A 123 -11.23 -7.01 6.69
N ALA A 124 -12.17 -7.04 7.65
CA ALA A 124 -12.40 -5.92 8.57
C ALA A 124 -11.20 -5.68 9.49
N ILE A 125 -10.55 -6.75 9.95
CA ILE A 125 -9.30 -6.73 10.73
C ILE A 125 -8.16 -6.11 9.90
N ALA A 126 -8.05 -6.47 8.62
CA ALA A 126 -6.97 -6.00 7.75
C ALA A 126 -7.17 -4.57 7.24
N MET A 127 -8.41 -4.07 7.19
CA MET A 127 -8.75 -2.83 6.47
C MET A 127 -7.96 -1.61 6.95
N SER A 128 -7.71 -1.51 8.26
CA SER A 128 -6.93 -0.41 8.85
C SER A 128 -5.47 -0.41 8.35
N ALA A 129 -4.83 -1.58 8.28
CA ALA A 129 -3.48 -1.72 7.74
C ALA A 129 -3.46 -1.56 6.21
N ALA A 130 -4.46 -2.07 5.50
CA ALA A 130 -4.61 -1.91 4.06
C ALA A 130 -4.71 -0.43 3.67
N CYS A 131 -5.51 0.36 4.40
CA CYS A 131 -5.62 1.81 4.20
C CYS A 131 -4.29 2.51 4.50
N ALA A 132 -3.63 2.17 5.61
CA ALA A 132 -2.35 2.76 5.99
C ALA A 132 -1.26 2.56 4.93
N VAL A 133 -1.18 1.37 4.33
CA VAL A 133 -0.24 1.10 3.24
C VAL A 133 -0.56 1.93 1.99
N GLU A 134 -1.83 2.12 1.63
CA GLU A 134 -2.20 2.96 0.47
C GLU A 134 -1.99 4.46 0.73
N MET A 135 -2.16 4.92 1.98
CA MET A 135 -1.81 6.28 2.39
C MET A 135 -0.32 6.54 2.21
N ILE A 136 0.54 5.63 2.68
CA ILE A 136 1.99 5.71 2.50
C ILE A 136 2.37 5.62 1.02
N HIS A 137 1.76 4.70 0.26
CA HIS A 137 2.01 4.60 -1.16
C HIS A 137 1.65 5.91 -1.89
N THR A 138 0.52 6.51 -1.53
CA THR A 138 0.10 7.78 -2.11
C THR A 138 1.03 8.92 -1.68
N SER A 139 1.43 8.96 -0.41
CA SER A 139 2.43 9.91 0.11
C SER A 139 3.72 9.86 -0.70
N SER A 140 4.26 8.65 -0.94
CA SER A 140 5.48 8.49 -1.71
C SER A 140 5.32 8.99 -3.14
N LEU A 141 4.17 8.75 -3.79
CA LEU A 141 3.90 9.25 -5.15
C LEU A 141 3.79 10.77 -5.21
N ILE A 142 3.16 11.41 -4.21
CA ILE A 142 3.08 12.88 -4.16
C ILE A 142 4.47 13.50 -4.12
N HIS A 143 5.37 12.94 -3.30
CA HIS A 143 6.75 13.42 -3.20
C HIS A 143 7.59 13.08 -4.43
N ASP A 144 7.47 11.86 -4.98
CA ASP A 144 8.13 11.41 -6.22
C ASP A 144 7.78 12.33 -7.40
N ASP A 145 6.55 12.84 -7.46
CA ASP A 145 6.07 13.73 -8.52
C ASP A 145 6.62 15.18 -8.42
N LEU A 146 7.28 15.60 -7.33
CA LEU A 146 7.74 16.98 -7.15
C LEU A 146 8.79 17.42 -8.18
N PRO A 147 8.93 18.74 -8.46
CA PRO A 147 9.95 19.25 -9.40
C PRO A 147 11.39 18.89 -9.07
N CYS A 148 11.71 18.70 -7.78
CA CYS A 148 13.04 18.29 -7.32
C CYS A 148 13.28 16.76 -7.36
N MET A 149 12.28 15.99 -7.80
CA MET A 149 12.29 14.54 -7.93
C MET A 149 12.06 14.17 -9.41
N ASP A 150 10.96 13.52 -9.77
CA ASP A 150 10.66 13.15 -11.16
C ASP A 150 10.05 14.31 -11.99
N ASN A 151 9.63 15.40 -11.34
CA ASN A 151 9.00 16.56 -11.98
C ASN A 151 7.82 16.17 -12.91
N ALA A 152 6.98 15.25 -12.46
CA ALA A 152 5.90 14.69 -13.26
C ALA A 152 4.69 15.65 -13.35
N ASP A 153 4.15 15.84 -14.55
CA ASP A 153 2.95 16.66 -14.75
C ASP A 153 1.64 15.90 -14.47
N LEU A 154 1.62 14.58 -14.68
CA LEU A 154 0.43 13.74 -14.60
C LEU A 154 0.64 12.50 -13.72
N ARG A 155 -0.39 12.15 -12.94
CA ARG A 155 -0.49 10.92 -12.15
C ARG A 155 -1.91 10.39 -12.17
N ARG A 156 -2.09 9.08 -12.45
CA ARG A 156 -3.42 8.42 -12.54
C ARG A 156 -4.39 9.15 -13.48
N GLY A 157 -3.88 9.69 -14.60
CA GLY A 157 -4.67 10.41 -15.60
C GLY A 157 -5.11 11.82 -15.19
N LYS A 158 -4.58 12.37 -14.09
CA LYS A 158 -4.88 13.72 -13.60
C LYS A 158 -3.59 14.52 -13.36
N PRO A 159 -3.65 15.87 -13.34
CA PRO A 159 -2.51 16.68 -12.93
C PRO A 159 -1.96 16.25 -11.56
N THR A 160 -0.64 16.23 -11.41
CA THR A 160 0.01 15.91 -10.13
C THR A 160 -0.35 16.90 -9.03
N ASN A 161 -0.17 16.49 -7.77
CA ASN A 161 -0.59 17.29 -6.63
C ASN A 161 0.02 18.71 -6.65
N HIS A 162 1.32 18.80 -6.93
CA HIS A 162 2.02 20.08 -6.97
C HIS A 162 1.57 20.99 -8.13
N LYS A 163 1.07 20.42 -9.23
CA LYS A 163 0.47 21.19 -10.34
C LYS A 163 -0.87 21.81 -9.97
N VAL A 164 -1.62 21.19 -9.06
CA VAL A 164 -2.94 21.68 -8.62
C VAL A 164 -2.83 22.61 -7.40
N PHE A 165 -2.01 22.24 -6.42
CA PHE A 165 -1.99 22.88 -5.10
C PHE A 165 -0.70 23.66 -4.79
N GLY A 166 0.34 23.53 -5.63
CA GLY A 166 1.67 24.08 -5.37
C GLY A 166 2.60 23.07 -4.68
N GLU A 167 3.90 23.35 -4.74
CA GLU A 167 4.96 22.47 -4.20
C GLU A 167 4.90 22.36 -2.68
N ASP A 168 4.68 23.47 -1.98
CA ASP A 168 4.56 23.55 -0.53
C ASP A 168 3.41 22.67 -0.01
N MET A 169 2.24 22.78 -0.64
CA MET A 169 1.08 21.97 -0.31
C MET A 169 1.28 20.50 -0.64
N ALA A 170 1.97 20.17 -1.73
CA ALA A 170 2.27 18.79 -2.09
C ALA A 170 3.22 18.13 -1.07
N VAL A 171 4.26 18.84 -0.62
CA VAL A 171 5.15 18.36 0.46
C VAL A 171 4.32 18.06 1.72
N LEU A 172 3.53 19.03 2.16
CA LEU A 172 2.68 18.88 3.36
C LEU A 172 1.63 17.78 3.23
N ALA A 173 1.05 17.57 2.04
CA ALA A 173 0.07 16.53 1.79
C ALA A 173 0.68 15.14 1.89
N GLY A 174 1.90 14.97 1.37
CA GLY A 174 2.67 13.74 1.54
C GLY A 174 2.98 13.46 3.01
N ASP A 175 3.46 14.47 3.75
CA ASP A 175 3.78 14.35 5.18
C ASP A 175 2.53 14.01 6.02
N ALA A 176 1.40 14.66 5.73
CA ALA A 176 0.13 14.42 6.41
C ALA A 176 -0.37 12.99 6.16
N LEU A 177 -0.26 12.47 4.94
CA LEU A 177 -0.62 11.08 4.63
C LEU A 177 0.27 10.07 5.35
N LEU A 178 1.58 10.35 5.43
CA LEU A 178 2.51 9.50 6.16
C LEU A 178 2.14 9.42 7.65
N ALA A 179 1.87 10.55 8.29
CA ALA A 179 1.41 10.59 9.68
C ALA A 179 0.04 9.91 9.86
N SER A 180 -0.91 10.19 8.96
CA SER A 180 -2.27 9.63 8.99
C SER A 180 -2.27 8.12 8.87
N ALA A 181 -1.32 7.52 8.14
CA ALA A 181 -1.22 6.06 8.01
C ALA A 181 -1.03 5.38 9.38
N PHE A 182 -0.13 5.90 10.21
CA PHE A 182 0.13 5.34 11.54
C PHE A 182 -1.00 5.64 12.53
N GLU A 183 -1.55 6.85 12.50
CA GLU A 183 -2.71 7.21 13.34
C GLU A 183 -3.91 6.33 12.99
N HIS A 184 -4.26 6.23 11.71
CA HIS A 184 -5.39 5.44 11.24
C HIS A 184 -5.24 3.96 11.61
N MET A 185 -4.07 3.37 11.35
CA MET A 185 -3.82 1.96 11.66
C MET A 185 -3.97 1.66 13.16
N THR A 186 -3.51 2.55 14.03
CA THR A 186 -3.56 2.35 15.50
C THR A 186 -4.93 2.65 16.11
N MET A 187 -5.63 3.67 15.60
CA MET A 187 -6.94 4.08 16.11
C MET A 187 -8.05 3.11 15.69
N VAL A 188 -8.05 2.68 14.43
CA VAL A 188 -9.14 1.85 13.86
C VAL A 188 -9.02 0.38 14.27
N SER A 189 -7.80 -0.12 14.44
CA SER A 189 -7.58 -1.49 14.94
C SER A 189 -7.89 -1.65 16.43
N SER A 190 -8.08 -0.55 17.16
CA SER A 190 -8.36 -0.56 18.60
C SER A 190 -9.63 -1.34 18.92
N GLY A 191 -9.49 -2.41 19.70
CA GLY A 191 -10.60 -3.30 20.08
C GLY A 191 -10.93 -4.39 19.06
N LEU A 192 -10.32 -4.37 17.86
CA LEU A 192 -10.40 -5.44 16.86
C LEU A 192 -9.17 -6.36 16.92
N VAL A 193 -8.00 -5.77 17.21
CA VAL A 193 -6.71 -6.45 17.23
C VAL A 193 -6.02 -6.21 18.56
N ALA A 194 -5.25 -7.21 19.02
CA ALA A 194 -4.46 -7.08 20.24
C ALA A 194 -3.43 -5.94 20.10
N PRO A 195 -3.22 -5.09 21.13
CA PRO A 195 -2.28 -3.97 21.06
C PRO A 195 -0.87 -4.38 20.61
N GLU A 196 -0.38 -5.54 21.04
CA GLU A 196 0.94 -6.07 20.71
C GLU A 196 1.09 -6.32 19.20
N ARG A 197 0.05 -6.87 18.57
CA ARG A 197 0.02 -7.10 17.12
C ARG A 197 0.00 -5.76 16.35
N THR A 198 -0.77 -4.79 16.85
CA THR A 198 -0.83 -3.44 16.26
C THR A 198 0.51 -2.72 16.34
N VAL A 199 1.18 -2.76 17.50
CA VAL A 199 2.52 -2.16 17.67
C VAL A 199 3.54 -2.85 16.78
N ARG A 200 3.49 -4.19 16.67
CA ARG A 200 4.36 -4.94 15.76
C ARG A 200 4.14 -4.53 14.30
N ALA A 201 2.88 -4.41 13.87
CA ALA A 201 2.52 -3.93 12.55
C ALA A 201 3.09 -2.52 12.27
N VAL A 202 2.96 -1.58 13.22
CA VAL A 202 3.58 -0.25 13.14
C VAL A 202 5.09 -0.34 12.93
N ILE A 203 5.78 -1.18 13.71
CA ILE A 203 7.24 -1.36 13.60
C ILE A 203 7.64 -1.90 12.23
N GLU A 204 6.92 -2.91 11.71
CA GLU A 204 7.19 -3.47 10.39
C GLU A 204 7.00 -2.44 9.28
N LEU A 205 5.90 -1.69 9.32
CA LEU A 205 5.63 -0.64 8.33
C LEU A 205 6.68 0.47 8.38
N ALA A 206 7.06 0.93 9.58
CA ALA A 206 8.08 1.96 9.76
C ALA A 206 9.45 1.53 9.22
N LYS A 207 9.86 0.27 9.44
CA LYS A 207 11.10 -0.29 8.88
C LYS A 207 11.07 -0.31 7.34
N ALA A 208 9.93 -0.70 6.77
CA ALA A 208 9.78 -0.86 5.33
C ALA A 208 9.78 0.47 4.55
N ILE A 209 9.48 1.59 5.20
CA ILE A 209 9.43 2.90 4.54
C ILE A 209 10.65 3.78 4.81
N GLY A 210 11.41 3.49 5.87
CA GLY A 210 12.55 4.31 6.28
C GLY A 210 13.82 4.09 5.46
N THR A 211 14.96 4.42 6.05
CA THR A 211 16.31 4.41 5.43
C THR A 211 16.86 3.01 5.11
N LYS A 212 16.08 1.96 5.34
CA LYS A 212 16.38 0.57 4.98
C LYS A 212 15.33 -0.02 4.02
N GLY A 213 14.40 0.79 3.55
CA GLY A 213 13.26 0.37 2.72
C GLY A 213 12.98 1.39 1.62
N LEU A 214 11.73 1.80 1.46
CA LEU A 214 11.26 2.69 0.39
C LEU A 214 12.19 3.89 0.16
N VAL A 215 12.51 4.64 1.21
CA VAL A 215 13.38 5.83 1.08
C VAL A 215 14.79 5.45 0.64
N ALA A 216 15.33 4.32 1.09
CA ALA A 216 16.65 3.86 0.63
C ALA A 216 16.64 3.58 -0.88
N GLY A 217 15.60 2.92 -1.38
CA GLY A 217 15.42 2.67 -2.80
C GLY A 217 15.34 3.96 -3.60
N GLN A 218 14.55 4.92 -3.11
CA GLN A 218 14.41 6.24 -3.75
C GLN A 218 15.74 7.00 -3.80
N VAL A 219 16.51 7.01 -2.71
CA VAL A 219 17.81 7.69 -2.68
C VAL A 219 18.78 7.07 -3.67
N ILE A 220 18.88 5.73 -3.70
CA ILE A 220 19.78 5.07 -4.65
C ILE A 220 19.32 5.26 -6.10
N ASP A 221 18.02 5.33 -6.37
CA ASP A 221 17.47 5.65 -7.69
C ASP A 221 17.90 7.05 -8.14
N LEU A 222 17.68 8.07 -7.31
CA LEU A 222 18.11 9.45 -7.59
C LEU A 222 19.63 9.57 -7.76
N CYS A 223 20.42 8.90 -6.91
CA CYS A 223 21.88 8.88 -7.05
C CYS A 223 22.37 8.06 -8.25
N SER A 224 21.48 7.29 -8.89
CA SER A 224 21.76 6.57 -10.14
C SER A 224 21.35 7.38 -11.38
N ALA A 225 20.48 8.37 -11.22
CA ALA A 225 20.04 9.23 -12.32
C ALA A 225 21.25 9.99 -12.93
N GLY A 226 21.42 9.86 -14.24
CA GLY A 226 22.49 10.51 -15.00
C GLY A 226 23.84 9.79 -14.97
N LEU A 227 23.99 8.68 -14.22
CA LEU A 227 25.15 7.79 -14.36
C LEU A 227 25.03 6.99 -15.65
N ASN A 228 26.17 6.61 -16.24
CA ASN A 228 26.16 5.71 -17.39
C ASN A 228 25.63 4.33 -16.94
N PRO A 229 24.59 3.78 -17.57
CA PRO A 229 24.07 2.46 -17.24
C PRO A 229 25.10 1.34 -17.37
N ASP A 230 26.12 1.52 -18.21
CA ASP A 230 27.22 0.56 -18.35
C ASP A 230 28.13 0.53 -17.10
N ASP A 231 28.11 1.59 -16.29
CA ASP A 231 28.83 1.69 -15.02
C ASP A 231 27.98 1.19 -13.83
N ILE A 232 26.72 0.81 -14.07
CA ILE A 232 25.79 0.36 -13.03
C ILE A 232 25.49 -1.13 -13.18
N GLY A 233 25.94 -1.91 -12.19
CA GLY A 233 25.73 -3.35 -12.15
C GLY A 233 24.31 -3.78 -11.76
N LEU A 234 23.99 -5.03 -12.09
CA LEU A 234 22.72 -5.70 -11.78
C LEU A 234 22.34 -5.61 -10.30
N GLU A 235 23.32 -5.71 -9.39
CA GLU A 235 23.13 -5.61 -7.94
C GLU A 235 22.47 -4.29 -7.52
N ARG A 236 22.89 -3.19 -8.15
CA ARG A 236 22.36 -1.86 -7.85
C ARG A 236 20.94 -1.68 -8.39
N LEU A 237 20.65 -2.20 -9.59
CA LEU A 237 19.29 -2.22 -10.14
C LEU A 237 18.35 -3.04 -9.24
N GLU A 238 18.78 -4.23 -8.84
CA GLU A 238 18.02 -5.09 -7.94
C GLU A 238 17.78 -4.41 -6.59
N PHE A 239 18.80 -3.73 -6.04
CA PHE A 239 18.64 -2.93 -4.82
C PHE A 239 17.54 -1.88 -4.97
N ILE A 240 17.53 -1.11 -6.07
CA ILE A 240 16.50 -0.10 -6.34
C ILE A 240 15.12 -0.76 -6.38
N HIS A 241 14.92 -1.82 -7.15
CA HIS A 241 13.60 -2.45 -7.28
C HIS A 241 13.11 -3.08 -5.98
N LEU A 242 13.99 -3.75 -5.24
CA LEU A 242 13.66 -4.34 -3.95
C LEU A 242 13.22 -3.27 -2.95
N HIS A 243 13.90 -2.13 -2.90
CA HIS A 243 13.63 -1.12 -1.89
C HIS A 243 12.54 -0.13 -2.31
N LYS A 244 12.57 0.41 -3.53
CA LYS A 244 11.59 1.40 -4.03
C LYS A 244 10.21 0.78 -4.26
N THR A 245 10.15 -0.49 -4.67
CA THR A 245 8.88 -1.17 -4.99
C THR A 245 8.55 -2.32 -4.05
N ALA A 246 9.43 -3.33 -3.93
CA ALA A 246 9.08 -4.57 -3.26
C ALA A 246 8.88 -4.38 -1.74
N ALA A 247 9.66 -3.52 -1.09
CA ALA A 247 9.60 -3.30 0.36
C ALA A 247 8.19 -2.95 0.86
N LEU A 248 7.43 -2.13 0.12
CA LEU A 248 6.06 -1.78 0.52
C LEU A 248 5.04 -2.88 0.21
N LEU A 249 5.30 -3.74 -0.78
CA LEU A 249 4.51 -4.96 -1.02
C LEU A 249 4.77 -6.01 0.07
N GLU A 250 6.03 -6.19 0.47
CA GLU A 250 6.43 -7.02 1.61
C GLU A 250 5.73 -6.56 2.88
N ALA A 251 5.78 -5.26 3.17
CA ALA A 251 5.07 -4.68 4.30
C ALA A 251 3.56 -4.98 4.21
N ALA A 252 2.92 -4.78 3.06
CA ALA A 252 1.50 -5.05 2.89
C ALA A 252 1.13 -6.50 3.26
N ALA A 253 1.87 -7.48 2.71
CA ALA A 253 1.63 -8.89 2.98
C ALA A 253 1.87 -9.23 4.46
N VAL A 254 3.01 -8.80 5.02
CA VAL A 254 3.39 -9.06 6.42
C VAL A 254 2.40 -8.44 7.39
N LEU A 255 1.94 -7.22 7.12
CA LEU A 255 0.89 -6.57 7.92
C LEU A 255 -0.40 -7.40 7.90
N GLY A 256 -0.80 -7.90 6.73
CA GLY A 256 -1.96 -8.78 6.63
C GLY A 256 -1.84 -10.00 7.55
N VAL A 257 -0.71 -10.70 7.50
CA VAL A 257 -0.46 -11.87 8.35
C VAL A 257 -0.45 -11.52 9.84
N ILE A 258 0.23 -10.43 10.23
CA ILE A 258 0.28 -9.98 11.64
C ILE A 258 -1.14 -9.64 12.14
N MET A 259 -1.92 -8.91 11.37
CA MET A 259 -3.28 -8.51 11.74
C MET A 259 -4.20 -9.73 11.82
N GLY A 260 -4.07 -10.69 10.90
CA GLY A 260 -4.80 -11.96 10.89
C GLY A 260 -4.41 -12.92 12.02
N GLY A 261 -3.26 -12.69 12.68
CA GLY A 261 -2.79 -13.54 13.77
C GLY A 261 -1.99 -14.75 13.33
N GLY A 262 -1.38 -14.69 12.15
CA GLY A 262 -0.48 -15.74 11.66
C GLY A 262 0.82 -15.85 12.46
N THR A 263 1.48 -16.97 12.29
CA THR A 263 2.74 -17.37 12.93
C THR A 263 3.96 -16.69 12.29
N GLU A 264 5.12 -16.77 12.95
CA GLU A 264 6.40 -16.28 12.40
C GLU A 264 6.77 -16.95 11.07
N GLU A 265 6.49 -18.25 10.94
CA GLU A 265 6.77 -18.99 9.71
C GLU A 265 5.91 -18.45 8.55
N GLU A 266 4.63 -18.20 8.80
CA GLU A 266 3.71 -17.65 7.80
C GLU A 266 4.10 -16.22 7.43
N ILE A 267 4.54 -15.40 8.40
CA ILE A 267 5.07 -14.05 8.14
C ILE A 267 6.26 -14.12 7.18
N GLU A 268 7.22 -15.01 7.43
CA GLU A 268 8.43 -15.09 6.62
C GLU A 268 8.16 -15.67 5.23
N LYS A 269 7.25 -16.65 5.11
CA LYS A 269 6.77 -17.14 3.81
C LYS A 269 6.13 -16.01 3.00
N LEU A 270 5.25 -15.22 3.61
CA LEU A 270 4.55 -14.13 2.90
C LEU A 270 5.48 -12.96 2.59
N ARG A 271 6.50 -12.71 3.42
CA ARG A 271 7.57 -11.75 3.10
C ARG A 271 8.32 -12.16 1.84
N LYS A 272 8.76 -13.42 1.75
CA LYS A 272 9.45 -13.95 0.57
C LYS A 272 8.55 -13.95 -0.67
N TYR A 273 7.30 -14.37 -0.52
CA TYR A 273 6.30 -14.30 -1.60
C TYR A 273 6.18 -12.87 -2.14
N ALA A 274 5.96 -11.90 -1.25
CA ALA A 274 5.78 -10.50 -1.59
C ALA A 274 7.03 -9.88 -2.25
N ARG A 275 8.23 -10.27 -1.79
CA ARG A 275 9.50 -9.89 -2.40
C ARG A 275 9.61 -10.38 -3.84
N CYS A 276 9.30 -11.65 -4.07
CA CYS A 276 9.34 -12.26 -5.41
C CYS A 276 8.34 -11.57 -6.35
N ILE A 277 7.09 -11.35 -5.94
CA ILE A 277 6.10 -10.67 -6.81
C ILE A 277 6.45 -9.18 -7.03
N GLY A 278 7.07 -8.53 -6.04
CA GLY A 278 7.48 -7.13 -6.16
C GLY A 278 8.59 -6.95 -7.18
N LEU A 279 9.58 -7.85 -7.18
CA LEU A 279 10.64 -7.86 -8.18
C LEU A 279 10.11 -8.30 -9.55
N LEU A 280 9.26 -9.33 -9.59
CA LEU A 280 8.59 -9.81 -10.80
C LEU A 280 7.81 -8.68 -11.48
N PHE A 281 7.10 -7.86 -10.71
CA PHE A 281 6.35 -6.73 -11.24
C PHE A 281 7.25 -5.76 -12.01
N GLN A 282 8.43 -5.43 -11.48
CA GLN A 282 9.39 -4.54 -12.12
C GLN A 282 10.03 -5.18 -13.35
N VAL A 283 10.49 -6.43 -13.26
CA VAL A 283 11.05 -7.16 -14.42
C VAL A 283 10.05 -7.23 -15.57
N VAL A 284 8.77 -7.51 -15.28
CA VAL A 284 7.73 -7.54 -16.30
C VAL A 284 7.45 -6.14 -16.87
N ASP A 285 7.48 -5.08 -16.05
CA ASP A 285 7.30 -3.71 -16.56
C ASP A 285 8.41 -3.34 -17.55
N ASP A 286 9.66 -3.62 -17.20
CA ASP A 286 10.84 -3.39 -18.03
C ASP A 286 10.76 -4.16 -19.37
N ILE A 287 10.31 -5.42 -19.33
CA ILE A 287 10.11 -6.24 -20.53
C ILE A 287 9.00 -5.64 -21.40
N LEU A 288 7.89 -5.22 -20.80
CA LEU A 288 6.76 -4.66 -21.53
C LEU A 288 7.14 -3.32 -22.18
N ASP A 289 7.95 -2.48 -21.51
CA ASP A 289 8.41 -1.17 -22.04
C ASP A 289 9.15 -1.29 -23.38
N ILE A 290 9.86 -2.41 -23.60
CA ILE A 290 10.60 -2.65 -24.84
C ILE A 290 9.87 -3.53 -25.87
N THR A 291 8.84 -4.28 -25.46
CA THR A 291 8.15 -5.25 -26.32
C THR A 291 6.77 -4.80 -26.80
N LYS A 292 6.17 -3.80 -26.16
CA LYS A 292 4.81 -3.35 -26.45
C LYS A 292 4.78 -1.96 -27.08
N SER A 293 3.76 -1.69 -27.89
CA SER A 293 3.57 -0.35 -28.45
C SER A 293 3.02 0.63 -27.40
N THR A 294 3.16 1.93 -27.66
CA THR A 294 2.61 3.01 -26.83
C THR A 294 1.10 2.85 -26.62
N GLU A 295 0.38 2.43 -27.67
CA GLU A 295 -1.06 2.20 -27.63
C GLU A 295 -1.45 1.02 -26.73
N GLU A 296 -0.62 -0.03 -26.65
CA GLU A 296 -0.87 -1.20 -25.81
C GLU A 296 -0.57 -0.92 -24.32
N LEU A 297 0.44 -0.10 -24.03
CA LEU A 297 0.85 0.23 -22.66
C LEU A 297 0.06 1.38 -22.04
N GLY A 298 -0.52 2.26 -22.85
CA GLY A 298 -1.13 3.52 -22.37
C GLY A 298 -0.11 4.52 -21.82
N LYS A 299 1.19 4.27 -22.02
CA LYS A 299 2.35 5.16 -21.78
C LYS A 299 3.28 5.07 -23.00
N THR A 300 4.07 6.10 -23.26
CA THR A 300 5.04 6.12 -24.37
C THR A 300 6.01 4.93 -24.25
N ALA A 301 6.00 4.00 -25.20
CA ALA A 301 6.91 2.85 -25.20
C ALA A 301 8.36 3.29 -25.48
N GLY A 302 9.33 2.55 -24.94
CA GLY A 302 10.75 2.85 -25.12
C GLY A 302 11.23 4.12 -24.42
N THR A 303 10.45 4.68 -23.49
CA THR A 303 10.89 5.81 -22.67
C THR A 303 12.13 5.49 -21.87
N ASP A 304 12.26 4.25 -21.39
CA ASP A 304 13.40 3.86 -20.55
C ASP A 304 14.71 3.85 -21.37
N ALA A 305 14.65 3.52 -22.66
CA ALA A 305 15.80 3.65 -23.57
C ALA A 305 16.13 5.12 -23.85
N MET A 306 15.12 5.98 -24.00
CA MET A 306 15.31 7.42 -24.28
C MET A 306 15.83 8.19 -23.07
N THR A 307 15.45 7.82 -21.85
CA THR A 307 15.91 8.47 -20.61
C THR A 307 17.21 7.85 -20.07
N GLY A 308 17.74 6.83 -20.74
CA GLY A 308 18.93 6.12 -20.28
C GLY A 308 18.71 5.37 -18.97
N LYS A 309 17.45 5.03 -18.64
CA LYS A 309 17.10 4.32 -17.42
C LYS A 309 17.68 2.90 -17.42
N LEU A 310 18.03 2.42 -16.25
CA LEU A 310 18.47 1.05 -16.04
C LEU A 310 17.27 0.11 -15.96
N THR A 311 17.32 -0.92 -16.78
CA THR A 311 16.28 -1.95 -16.85
C THR A 311 16.93 -3.33 -16.97
N TYR A 312 16.19 -4.37 -16.58
CA TYR A 312 16.68 -5.74 -16.69
C TYR A 312 17.05 -6.14 -18.13
N PRO A 313 16.21 -5.88 -19.15
CA PRO A 313 16.56 -6.24 -20.53
C PRO A 313 17.84 -5.55 -21.03
N ARG A 314 18.15 -4.34 -20.54
CA ARG A 314 19.39 -3.64 -20.89
C ARG A 314 20.62 -4.31 -20.29
N LEU A 315 20.55 -4.74 -19.02
CA LEU A 315 21.70 -5.30 -18.29
C LEU A 315 21.98 -6.78 -18.60
N ILE A 316 20.92 -7.59 -18.75
CA ILE A 316 21.05 -9.04 -18.89
C ILE A 316 20.44 -9.59 -20.18
N GLY A 317 19.82 -8.75 -21.01
CA GLY A 317 19.12 -9.17 -22.23
C GLY A 317 17.68 -9.60 -21.98
N LEU A 318 16.85 -9.54 -23.03
CA LEU A 318 15.42 -9.85 -22.96
C LEU A 318 15.15 -11.30 -22.54
N GLU A 319 15.83 -12.26 -23.15
CA GLU A 319 15.64 -13.69 -22.87
C GLU A 319 15.96 -14.02 -21.40
N ARG A 320 17.10 -13.55 -20.87
CA ARG A 320 17.44 -13.75 -19.45
C ARG A 320 16.48 -13.02 -18.51
N SER A 321 15.94 -11.88 -18.93
CA SER A 321 14.91 -11.17 -18.15
C SER A 321 13.62 -11.99 -18.06
N ARG A 322 13.21 -12.66 -19.14
CA ARG A 322 12.06 -13.59 -19.15
C ARG A 322 12.31 -14.80 -18.25
N GLU A 323 13.47 -15.43 -18.37
CA GLU A 323 13.88 -16.55 -17.49
C GLU A 323 13.87 -16.12 -16.00
N PHE A 324 14.32 -14.89 -15.73
CA PHE A 324 14.30 -14.35 -14.37
C PHE A 324 12.88 -14.09 -13.85
N ALA A 325 11.99 -13.56 -14.69
CA ALA A 325 10.57 -13.41 -14.36
C ALA A 325 9.92 -14.78 -14.07
N GLU A 326 10.17 -15.80 -14.89
CA GLU A 326 9.66 -17.16 -14.65
C GLU A 326 10.19 -17.75 -13.33
N LYS A 327 11.47 -17.55 -13.03
CA LYS A 327 12.08 -17.96 -11.76
C LYS A 327 11.37 -17.29 -10.57
N LEU A 328 11.19 -15.97 -10.61
CA LEU A 328 10.52 -15.23 -9.54
C LEU A 328 9.07 -15.66 -9.36
N SER A 329 8.35 -15.91 -10.46
CA SER A 329 6.98 -16.43 -10.41
C SER A 329 6.93 -17.81 -9.74
N ARG A 330 7.86 -18.71 -10.07
CA ARG A 330 7.93 -20.04 -9.44
C ARG A 330 8.25 -19.95 -7.95
N GLU A 331 9.27 -19.16 -7.59
CA GLU A 331 9.66 -18.95 -6.19
C GLU A 331 8.52 -18.36 -5.35
N ALA A 332 7.75 -17.42 -5.92
CA ALA A 332 6.55 -16.89 -5.26
C ALA A 332 5.54 -18.01 -4.98
N MET A 333 5.22 -18.86 -5.97
CA MET A 333 4.26 -19.96 -5.78
C MET A 333 4.74 -20.99 -4.76
N GLU A 334 6.04 -21.27 -4.71
CA GLU A 334 6.64 -22.16 -3.71
C GLU A 334 6.41 -21.65 -2.28
N GLN A 335 6.43 -20.34 -2.04
CA GLN A 335 6.16 -19.76 -0.72
C GLN A 335 4.71 -19.94 -0.25
N LEU A 336 3.78 -20.20 -1.16
CA LEU A 336 2.37 -20.47 -0.83
C LEU A 336 2.10 -21.95 -0.48
N GLN A 337 3.11 -22.82 -0.59
CA GLN A 337 2.96 -24.22 -0.20
C GLN A 337 2.81 -24.37 1.32
N GLY A 338 1.89 -25.24 1.72
CA GLY A 338 1.56 -25.51 3.13
C GLY A 338 0.48 -24.60 3.70
N PHE A 339 0.03 -23.57 2.97
CA PHE A 339 -1.22 -22.89 3.28
C PHE A 339 -2.43 -23.68 2.76
N ASP A 340 -3.60 -23.32 3.27
CA ASP A 340 -4.88 -23.80 2.73
C ASP A 340 -4.99 -23.41 1.24
N PRO A 341 -5.11 -24.39 0.32
CA PRO A 341 -5.15 -24.12 -1.12
C PRO A 341 -6.30 -23.20 -1.54
N ASP A 342 -7.46 -23.31 -0.90
CA ASP A 342 -8.64 -22.50 -1.23
C ASP A 342 -8.44 -21.04 -0.79
N LYS A 343 -7.78 -20.83 0.35
CA LYS A 343 -7.42 -19.49 0.83
C LYS A 343 -6.24 -18.87 0.09
N ALA A 344 -5.36 -19.68 -0.50
CA ALA A 344 -4.21 -19.20 -1.26
C ALA A 344 -4.58 -18.70 -2.67
N VAL A 345 -5.76 -19.08 -3.18
CA VAL A 345 -6.22 -18.74 -4.54
C VAL A 345 -6.05 -17.26 -4.93
N PRO A 346 -6.41 -16.26 -4.09
CA PRO A 346 -6.23 -14.86 -4.45
C PRO A 346 -4.76 -14.45 -4.67
N LEU A 347 -3.84 -15.02 -3.89
CA LEU A 347 -2.40 -14.74 -4.00
C LEU A 347 -1.77 -15.47 -5.19
N VAL A 348 -2.20 -16.71 -5.46
CA VAL A 348 -1.81 -17.41 -6.69
C VAL A 348 -2.27 -16.61 -7.91
N ALA A 349 -3.54 -16.17 -7.93
CA ALA A 349 -4.08 -15.39 -9.02
C ALA A 349 -3.38 -14.03 -9.20
N LEU A 350 -2.98 -13.37 -8.11
CA LEU A 350 -2.21 -12.13 -8.17
C LEU A 350 -0.83 -12.34 -8.82
N ALA A 351 -0.10 -13.38 -8.41
CA ALA A 351 1.21 -13.67 -9.00
C ALA A 351 1.09 -14.04 -10.49
N SER A 352 0.10 -14.86 -10.87
CA SER A 352 -0.18 -15.17 -12.27
C SER A 352 -0.61 -13.94 -13.07
N TYR A 353 -1.40 -13.05 -12.49
CA TYR A 353 -1.78 -11.79 -13.13
C TYR A 353 -0.57 -10.89 -13.38
N ILE A 354 0.36 -10.78 -12.43
CA ILE A 354 1.59 -9.99 -12.62
C ILE A 354 2.47 -10.60 -13.70
N ALA A 355 2.66 -11.93 -13.71
CA ALA A 355 3.46 -12.62 -14.71
C ALA A 355 2.87 -12.53 -16.13
N GLY A 356 1.54 -12.61 -16.23
CA GLY A 356 0.81 -12.65 -17.51
C GLY A 356 0.24 -11.30 -17.97
N ARG A 357 0.55 -10.18 -17.29
CA ARG A 357 -0.01 -8.88 -17.68
C ARG A 357 0.53 -8.43 -19.02
N HIS A 358 -0.34 -7.77 -19.78
CA HIS A 358 0.02 -7.17 -21.07
C HIS A 358 0.08 -5.63 -21.01
N ASN A 359 -0.24 -5.03 -19.85
CA ASN A 359 -0.22 -3.59 -19.56
C ASN A 359 -0.12 -3.24 -18.06
#